data_AF-K1ZTD5-F1
#
_entry.id   AF-K1ZTD5-F1
#
_cell.length_a   1.000
_cell.length_b   1.000
_cell.length_c   1.000
_cell.angle_alpha   90.00
_cell.angle_beta   90.00
_cell.angle_gamma   90.00
#
_symmetry.space_group_name_H-M   'P 1'
#
loop_
_entity.id
_entity.type
_entity.pdbx_description
1 polymer ?
#
loop_
_entity_poly.entity_id
_entity_poly.type
_entity_poly.pdbx_seq_one_letter_code
_entity_poly.pdbx_strand_id
1 'polypeptide(L)' 'MTYTGAEYSSENLFHELLRQVRAEDVRSFDEYKDLIDVLIEEKKSYGFYSEDEDLEQLKRSLELRWNEIESLLAE' A
#
# COMPACT_ATOMS: atom_id res chain seq x y z
N MET A 1 -24.89 2.62 9.23
CA MET A 1 -23.72 3.45 9.57
C MET A 1 -22.74 3.30 8.41
N THR A 2 -22.84 4.17 7.42
CA THR A 2 -21.88 4.26 6.32
C THR A 2 -20.58 4.78 6.92
N TYR A 3 -19.54 3.95 6.89
CA TYR A 3 -18.20 4.34 7.31
C TYR A 3 -17.84 5.60 6.51
N THR A 4 -17.75 6.71 7.22
CA THR A 4 -17.38 8.02 6.68
C THR A 4 -16.07 7.88 5.94
N GLY A 5 -16.03 8.39 4.71
CA GLY A 5 -14.84 8.51 3.89
C GLY A 5 -13.76 9.29 4.65
N ALA A 6 -12.89 8.54 5.34
CA ALA A 6 -11.51 8.94 5.38
C ALA A 6 -11.05 8.70 3.94
N GLU A 7 -10.79 9.78 3.19
CA GLU A 7 -9.92 9.69 2.02
C GLU A 7 -8.75 8.80 2.45
N TYR A 8 -8.65 7.61 1.86
CA TYR A 8 -7.61 6.65 2.21
C TYR A 8 -6.33 7.21 1.60
N SER A 9 -5.78 8.25 2.23
CA SER A 9 -4.66 9.02 1.71
C SER A 9 -3.48 8.07 1.51
N SER A 10 -2.64 8.37 0.53
CA SER A 10 -1.42 7.60 0.22
C SER A 10 -0.54 7.34 1.45
N GLU A 11 -0.58 8.21 2.46
CA GLU A 11 0.07 8.00 3.76
C GLU A 11 -0.54 6.84 4.56
N ASN A 12 -1.87 6.70 4.63
CA ASN A 12 -2.50 5.58 5.35
C ASN A 12 -2.16 4.24 4.68
N LEU A 13 -2.17 4.19 3.34
CA LEU A 13 -1.74 3.01 2.59
C LEU A 13 -0.28 2.66 2.88
N PHE A 14 0.60 3.66 2.92
CA PHE A 14 2.00 3.44 3.24
C PHE A 14 2.22 2.92 4.66
N HIS A 15 1.49 3.44 5.64
CA HIS A 15 1.56 2.96 7.02
C HIS A 15 1.06 1.50 7.15
N GLU A 16 -0.01 1.14 6.43
CA GLU A 16 -0.45 -0.26 6.37
C GLU A 16 0.57 -1.17 5.70
N LEU A 17 1.13 -0.74 4.56
CA LEU A 17 2.20 -1.45 3.86
C LEU A 17 3.42 -1.67 4.75
N LEU A 18 3.90 -0.63 5.44
CA LEU A 18 5.01 -0.73 6.37
C LEU A 18 4.73 -1.75 7.49
N ARG A 19 3.49 -1.77 8.00
CA ARG A 19 3.07 -2.71 9.04
C ARG A 19 3.07 -4.15 8.50
N GLN A 20 2.57 -4.38 7.29
CA GLN A 20 2.56 -5.69 6.65
C GLN A 20 3.97 -6.16 6.32
N VAL A 21 4.81 -5.29 5.72
CA VAL A 21 6.22 -5.57 5.45
C VAL A 21 6.95 -6.05 6.70
N ARG A 22 6.73 -5.39 7.85
CA ARG A 22 7.32 -5.82 9.13
C ARG A 22 6.73 -7.11 9.67
N ALA A 23 5.44 -7.35 9.46
CA ALA A 23 4.75 -8.56 9.94
C ALA A 23 5.14 -9.80 9.13
N GLU A 24 5.33 -9.65 7.82
CA GLU A 24 5.67 -10.72 6.88
C GLU A 24 7.18 -10.84 6.64
N ASP A 25 7.99 -10.00 7.30
CA ASP A 25 9.45 -9.94 7.18
C ASP A 25 9.90 -9.79 5.72
N VAL A 26 9.26 -8.89 4.98
CA VAL A 26 9.57 -8.61 3.58
C VAL A 26 10.93 -7.92 3.47
N ARG A 27 11.85 -8.55 2.73
CA ARG A 27 13.24 -8.09 2.56
C ARG A 27 13.60 -7.75 1.12
N SER A 28 12.70 -8.02 0.19
CA SER A 28 12.95 -7.84 -1.24
C SER A 28 11.92 -6.90 -1.87
N PHE A 29 12.35 -6.13 -2.87
CA PHE A 29 11.44 -5.27 -3.62
C PHE A 29 10.33 -6.06 -4.32
N ASP A 30 10.61 -7.25 -4.84
CA ASP A 30 9.60 -8.12 -5.46
C ASP A 30 8.51 -8.54 -4.45
N GLU A 31 8.90 -8.94 -3.24
CA GLU A 31 7.95 -9.29 -2.17
C GLU A 31 7.11 -8.07 -1.74
N TYR A 32 7.73 -6.89 -1.68
CA TYR A 32 7.04 -5.64 -1.41
C TYR A 32 6.03 -5.30 -2.50
N LYS A 33 6.37 -5.54 -3.76
CA LYS A 33 5.48 -5.31 -4.88
C LYS A 33 4.27 -6.25 -4.86
N ASP A 34 4.48 -7.53 -4.58
CA ASP A 34 3.39 -8.49 -4.37
C ASP A 34 2.44 -8.02 -3.24
N LEU A 35 3.00 -7.52 -2.13
CA LEU A 35 2.24 -6.92 -1.05
C LEU A 35 1.40 -5.71 -1.49
N ILE A 36 1.96 -4.81 -2.31
CA ILE A 36 1.21 -3.69 -2.88
C ILE A 36 0.05 -4.21 -3.72
N ASP A 37 0.29 -5.18 -4.60
CA ASP A 37 -0.75 -5.77 -5.45
C ASP A 37 -1.90 -6.34 -4.61
N VAL A 38 -1.58 -7.15 -3.60
CA VAL A 38 -2.57 -7.72 -2.67
C VAL A 38 -3.35 -6.63 -1.94
N LEU A 39 -2.67 -5.61 -1.41
CA LEU A 39 -3.34 -4.51 -0.69
C LEU A 39 -4.30 -3.74 -1.61
N ILE A 40 -3.87 -3.40 -2.82
CA ILE A 40 -4.70 -2.67 -3.78
C ILE A 40 -5.91 -3.53 -4.21
N GLU A 41 -5.71 -4.82 -4.48
CA GLU A 41 -6.81 -5.72 -4.82
C GLU A 41 -7.82 -5.87 -3.68
N GLU A 42 -7.35 -5.96 -2.44
CA GLU A 42 -8.21 -6.02 -1.26
C GLU A 42 -9.06 -4.75 -1.13
N LYS A 43 -8.43 -3.56 -1.17
CA LYS A 43 -9.15 -2.28 -1.07
C LYS A 43 -10.10 -2.05 -2.25
N LYS A 44 -9.74 -2.51 -3.44
CA LYS A 44 -10.63 -2.52 -4.62
C LYS A 44 -11.86 -3.40 -4.37
N SER A 45 -11.69 -4.60 -3.81
CA SER A 45 -12.80 -5.50 -3.49
C SER A 45 -13.77 -4.91 -2.46
N TYR A 46 -13.25 -4.15 -1.50
CA TYR A 46 -14.06 -3.42 -0.52
C TYR A 46 -14.72 -2.13 -1.06
N GLY A 47 -14.45 -1.75 -2.32
CA GLY A 47 -15.02 -0.56 -2.94
C GLY A 47 -14.45 0.76 -2.41
N PHE A 48 -13.22 0.76 -1.91
CA PHE A 48 -12.55 1.99 -1.47
C PHE A 48 -12.11 2.88 -2.62
N TYR A 49 -11.82 2.28 -3.78
CA TYR A 49 -11.40 3.01 -4.97
C TYR A 49 -12.59 3.24 -5.90
N SER A 50 -12.61 4.43 -6.51
CA SER A 50 -13.57 4.74 -7.56
C SER A 50 -13.23 4.01 -8.86
N GLU A 51 -14.20 3.84 -9.76
CA GLU A 51 -13.96 3.21 -11.07
C GLU A 51 -12.97 3.99 -11.95
N ASP A 52 -12.87 5.31 -11.73
CA ASP A 52 -11.91 6.22 -12.37
C ASP A 52 -10.57 6.35 -11.62
N GLU A 53 -10.36 5.60 -10.54
CA GLU A 53 -9.12 5.69 -9.76
C GLU A 53 -7.94 5.06 -10.53
N ASP A 54 -6.88 5.83 -10.75
CA ASP A 54 -5.65 5.37 -11.40
C ASP A 54 -4.81 4.48 -10.45
N LEU A 55 -5.26 3.23 -10.29
CA LEU A 55 -4.59 2.24 -9.44
C LEU A 55 -3.14 1.98 -9.89
N GLU A 56 -2.85 2.04 -11.19
CA GLU A 56 -1.48 1.91 -11.69
C GLU A 56 -0.59 3.05 -11.20
N GLN A 57 -1.08 4.30 -11.21
CA GLN A 57 -0.35 5.44 -10.68
C GLN A 57 -0.14 5.32 -9.17
N LEU A 58 -1.14 4.83 -8.44
CA LEU A 58 -1.05 4.59 -7.01
C LEU A 58 0.00 3.52 -6.68
N LYS A 59 -0.01 2.38 -7.39
CA LYS A 59 0.99 1.32 -7.27
C LYS A 59 2.39 1.88 -7.52
N ARG A 60 2.59 2.60 -8.62
CA ARG A 60 3.86 3.25 -8.96
C ARG A 60 4.35 4.18 -7.86
N SER A 61 3.43 4.96 -7.29
CA SER A 61 3.76 5.87 -6.19
C SER A 61 4.21 5.10 -4.95
N LEU A 62 3.56 3.97 -4.61
CA LEU A 62 3.95 3.11 -3.49
C LEU A 62 5.27 2.36 -3.75
N GLU A 63 5.49 1.88 -4.98
CA GLU A 63 6.74 1.24 -5.41
C GLU A 63 7.94 2.18 -5.20
N LEU A 64 7.81 3.47 -5.54
CA LEU A 64 8.89 4.46 -5.35
C LEU A 64 9.27 4.68 -3.88
N ARG A 65 8.32 4.46 -2.97
CA ARG A 65 8.53 4.58 -1.51
C ARG A 65 9.20 3.37 -0.88
N TRP A 66 9.56 2.35 -1.67
CA TRP A 66 10.36 1.22 -1.18
C TRP A 66 11.65 1.68 -0.49
N ASN A 67 12.34 2.67 -1.05
CA ASN A 67 13.56 3.23 -0.46
C ASN A 67 13.34 3.74 0.97
N GLU A 68 12.17 4.32 1.25
CA GLU A 68 11.81 4.76 2.62
C GLU A 68 11.64 3.57 3.54
N ILE A 69 11.01 2.49 3.05
CA ILE A 69 10.81 1.26 3.82
C ILE A 69 12.15 0.56 4.10
N GLU A 70 13.03 0.43 3.10
CA GLU A 70 14.37 -0.13 3.30
C GLU A 70 15.13 0.65 4.36
N SER A 71 15.08 1.98 4.33
CA SER A 71 15.71 2.82 5.36
C SER A 71 15.13 2.54 6.74
N LEU A 72 13.80 2.39 6.87
CA LEU A 72 13.10 2.14 8.13
C LEU A 72 13.24 0.69 8.64
N LEU A 73 13.68 -0.24 7.80
CA LEU A 73 13.99 -1.63 8.16
C LEU A 73 15.46 -1.81 8.54
N ALA A 74 16.34 -0.95 8.03
CA ALA A 74 17.77 -0.95 8.31
C ALA A 74 18.14 -0.29 9.66
N GLU A 75 17.19 0.40 10.30
CA GLU A 75 17.29 0.97 11.67
C GLU A 75 16.85 -0.02 12.76
#